data_AF-A0A9E4PYG2-F1
#
_entry.id   AF-A0A9E4PYG2-F1
#
_cell.length_a   1.000
_cell.length_b   1.000
_cell.length_c   1.000
_cell.angle_alpha   90.00
_cell.angle_beta   90.00
_cell.angle_gamma   90.00
#
_symmetry.space_group_name_H-M   'P 1'
#
loop_
_entity.id
_entity.type
_entity.pdbx_description
1 polymer ?
#
loop_
_entity_poly.entity_id
_entity_poly.type
_entity_poly.pdbx_seq_one_letter_code
_entity_poly.pdbx_strand_id
1 'polypeptide(L)'
;LDGKDPRAPLASPIHADLTGLPPLLLQVGGIEVLLDDSTALKSRAKEAGVSVEMEVWDDMPHVWHHYAPILPEARKAIGKIGEFVLRHTG
;
A
#
# COMPACT_ATOMS: atom_id res chain seq x y z
N LEU A 1 -15.68 -14.69 -8.37
CA LEU A 1 -16.35 -13.38 -8.60
C LEU A 1 -17.69 -13.57 -9.35
N ASP A 2 -18.49 -14.59 -9.03
CA ASP A 2 -19.78 -14.86 -9.72
C ASP A 2 -19.70 -14.90 -11.26
N GLY A 3 -18.67 -15.57 -11.78
CA GLY A 3 -18.40 -15.66 -13.22
C GLY A 3 -17.75 -14.44 -13.86
N LYS A 4 -17.51 -13.36 -13.11
CA LYS A 4 -16.83 -12.14 -13.61
C LYS A 4 -15.31 -12.36 -13.77
N ASP A 5 -14.71 -11.65 -14.72
CA ASP A 5 -13.26 -11.72 -15.01
C ASP A 5 -12.45 -11.33 -13.76
N PRO A 6 -11.58 -12.21 -13.24
CA PRO A 6 -10.70 -11.89 -12.12
C PRO A 6 -9.78 -10.70 -12.39
N ARG A 7 -9.46 -10.42 -13.66
CA ARG A 7 -8.60 -9.30 -14.05
C ARG A 7 -9.35 -7.99 -14.23
N ALA A 8 -10.66 -7.96 -13.98
CA ALA A 8 -11.43 -6.73 -14.07
C ALA A 8 -10.75 -5.63 -13.23
N PRO A 9 -10.49 -4.42 -13.76
CA PRO A 9 -9.70 -3.40 -13.08
C PRO A 9 -10.13 -3.03 -11.66
N LEU A 10 -11.44 -3.09 -11.38
CA LEU A 10 -12.00 -2.78 -10.06
C LEU A 10 -11.87 -3.95 -9.07
N ALA A 11 -11.58 -5.16 -9.54
CA ALA A 11 -11.26 -6.32 -8.72
C ALA A 11 -9.73 -6.50 -8.56
N SER A 12 -8.97 -6.23 -9.61
CA SER A 12 -7.51 -6.28 -9.62
C SER A 12 -6.94 -4.95 -10.13
N PRO A 13 -6.71 -3.97 -9.24
CA PRO A 13 -6.24 -2.62 -9.59
C PRO A 13 -4.88 -2.59 -10.30
N ILE A 14 -4.11 -3.67 -10.23
CA ILE A 14 -2.90 -3.85 -11.03
C ILE A 14 -3.16 -3.87 -12.55
N HIS A 15 -4.43 -3.91 -12.98
CA HIS A 15 -4.83 -3.76 -14.37
C HIS A 15 -5.59 -2.45 -14.65
N ALA A 16 -5.81 -1.60 -13.63
CA ALA A 16 -6.48 -0.32 -13.79
C ALA A 16 -5.57 0.75 -14.40
N ASP A 17 -6.18 1.77 -15.00
CA ASP A 17 -5.54 3.05 -15.26
C ASP A 17 -5.38 3.78 -13.92
N LEU A 18 -4.14 4.17 -13.59
CA LEU A 18 -3.78 4.81 -12.33
C LEU A 18 -3.53 6.32 -12.50
N THR A 19 -3.70 6.86 -13.72
CA THR A 19 -3.46 8.27 -13.99
C THR A 19 -4.42 9.16 -13.19
N GLY A 20 -3.90 10.28 -12.67
CA GLY A 20 -4.70 11.25 -11.90
C GLY A 20 -5.03 10.84 -10.46
N LEU A 21 -4.57 9.67 -9.99
CA LEU A 21 -4.68 9.33 -8.56
C LEU A 21 -3.88 10.31 -7.68
N PRO A 22 -4.34 10.56 -6.44
CA PRO A 22 -3.59 11.35 -5.47
C PRO A 22 -2.29 10.64 -5.04
N PRO A 23 -1.38 11.33 -4.35
CA PRO A 23 -0.20 10.69 -3.76
C PRO A 23 -0.57 9.47 -2.92
N LEU A 24 0.22 8.40 -3.04
CA LEU A 24 0.00 7.13 -2.36
C LEU A 24 1.08 6.87 -1.31
N LEU A 25 0.68 6.41 -0.14
CA LEU A 25 1.53 5.75 0.84
C LEU A 25 1.27 4.24 0.79
N LEU A 26 2.31 3.44 0.56
CA LEU A 26 2.27 1.98 0.56
C LEU A 26 3.13 1.45 1.71
N GLN A 27 2.52 0.80 2.69
CA GLN A 27 3.22 0.10 3.76
C GLN A 27 2.98 -1.40 3.61
N VAL A 28 4.06 -2.17 3.58
CA VAL A 28 4.05 -3.62 3.35
C VAL A 28 5.11 -4.26 4.23
N GLY A 29 4.82 -5.44 4.75
CA GLY A 29 5.76 -6.25 5.52
C GLY A 29 6.79 -6.93 4.63
N GLY A 30 7.94 -7.28 5.19
CA GLY A 30 9.02 -7.95 4.46
C GLY A 30 8.81 -9.46 4.29
N ILE A 31 7.97 -10.07 5.11
CA ILE A 31 7.76 -11.53 5.14
C ILE A 31 6.38 -11.96 4.61
N GLU A 32 5.73 -11.09 3.83
CA GLU A 32 4.38 -11.30 3.33
C GLU A 32 4.34 -11.60 1.83
N VAL A 33 3.45 -12.52 1.46
CA VAL A 33 3.26 -12.96 0.05
C VAL A 33 2.76 -11.85 -0.87
N LEU A 34 2.23 -10.75 -0.32
CA LEU A 34 1.72 -9.58 -1.05
C LEU A 34 2.77 -8.47 -1.24
N LEU A 35 4.03 -8.73 -0.87
CA LEU A 35 5.13 -7.81 -1.13
C LEU A 35 5.25 -7.48 -2.63
N ASP A 36 5.12 -8.51 -3.48
CA ASP A 36 5.19 -8.34 -4.94
C ASP A 36 4.03 -7.50 -5.47
N ASP A 37 2.81 -7.67 -4.95
CA ASP A 37 1.65 -6.85 -5.33
C ASP A 37 1.92 -5.36 -5.02
N SER A 38 2.49 -5.07 -3.85
CA SER A 38 2.81 -3.70 -3.43
C SER A 38 3.93 -3.08 -4.26
N THR A 39 4.98 -3.85 -4.58
CA THR A 39 6.07 -3.37 -5.45
C THR A 39 5.61 -3.15 -6.89
N ALA A 40 4.76 -4.03 -7.42
CA ALA A 40 4.16 -3.90 -8.74
C ALA A 40 3.25 -2.67 -8.82
N LEU A 41 2.39 -2.44 -7.81
CA LEU A 41 1.54 -1.25 -7.74
C LEU A 41 2.37 0.04 -7.72
N LYS A 42 3.46 0.08 -6.95
CA LYS A 42 4.39 1.22 -6.94
C LYS A 42 4.95 1.51 -8.33
N SER A 43 5.40 0.49 -9.07
CA SER A 43 5.95 0.68 -10.42
C SER A 43 4.90 1.28 -11.35
N ARG A 44 3.72 0.67 -11.41
CA ARG A 44 2.63 1.13 -12.29
C ARG A 44 2.14 2.53 -11.94
N ALA A 45 2.02 2.84 -10.66
CA ALA A 45 1.61 4.17 -10.22
C ALA A 45 2.65 5.24 -10.61
N LYS A 46 3.95 4.94 -10.45
CA LYS A 46 5.03 5.82 -10.90
C LYS A 46 5.02 6.03 -12.42
N GLU A 47 4.83 4.98 -13.19
CA GLU A 47 4.70 5.05 -14.66
C GLU A 47 3.50 5.91 -15.08
N ALA A 48 2.42 5.89 -14.31
CA ALA A 48 1.24 6.74 -14.49
C ALA A 48 1.40 8.19 -13.97
N GLY A 49 2.59 8.57 -13.50
CA GLY A 49 2.89 9.91 -12.99
C GLY A 49 2.39 10.18 -11.57
N VAL A 50 2.01 9.15 -10.81
CA VAL A 50 1.55 9.27 -9.43
C VAL A 50 2.74 9.30 -8.46
N SER A 51 2.69 10.21 -7.48
CA SER A 51 3.67 10.24 -6.39
C SER A 51 3.45 9.06 -5.44
N VAL A 52 4.49 8.28 -5.16
CA VAL A 52 4.40 7.09 -4.30
C VAL A 52 5.52 7.09 -3.26
N GLU A 53 5.13 7.07 -1.99
CA GLU A 53 5.97 6.73 -0.84
C GLU A 53 5.73 5.25 -0.53
N MET A 54 6.79 4.44 -0.49
CA MET A 54 6.67 3.02 -0.16
C MET A 54 7.65 2.65 0.95
N GLU A 55 7.15 1.92 1.92
CA GLU A 55 7.91 1.40 3.05
C GLU A 55 7.74 -0.11 3.12
N VAL A 56 8.85 -0.83 2.95
CA VAL A 56 8.93 -2.25 3.30
C VAL A 56 9.44 -2.33 4.73
N TRP A 57 8.70 -3.03 5.57
CA TRP A 57 9.01 -3.20 6.98
C TRP A 57 9.50 -4.63 7.22
N ASP A 58 10.80 -4.77 7.41
CA ASP A 58 11.45 -6.06 7.63
C ASP A 58 10.78 -6.84 8.78
N ASP A 59 10.68 -8.16 8.60
CA ASP A 59 10.09 -9.11 9.54
C ASP A 59 8.60 -8.91 9.91
N MET A 60 7.93 -7.88 9.36
CA MET A 60 6.53 -7.63 9.67
C MET A 60 5.59 -8.56 8.89
N PRO A 61 4.60 -9.18 9.56
CA PRO A 61 3.57 -9.97 8.90
C PRO A 61 2.47 -9.09 8.30
N HIS A 62 1.56 -9.74 7.56
CA HIS A 62 0.39 -9.12 6.96
C HIS A 62 -0.38 -8.24 7.94
N VAL A 63 -0.50 -6.95 7.61
CA VAL A 63 -1.23 -5.93 8.38
C VAL A 63 -0.80 -5.90 9.86
N TRP A 64 0.52 -5.92 10.10
CA TRP A 64 1.09 -5.87 11.45
C TRP A 64 0.59 -4.68 12.28
N HIS A 65 0.09 -3.62 11.64
CA HIS A 65 -0.61 -2.48 12.24
C HIS A 65 -1.65 -2.90 13.28
N HIS A 66 -2.35 -4.02 13.08
CA HIS A 66 -3.33 -4.55 14.02
C HIS A 66 -2.75 -4.86 15.41
N TYR A 67 -1.45 -5.13 15.49
CA TYR A 67 -0.75 -5.43 16.74
C TYR A 67 -0.24 -4.18 17.46
N ALA A 68 -0.65 -2.97 17.07
CA ALA A 68 -0.22 -1.71 17.71
C ALA A 68 -0.26 -1.71 19.26
N PRO A 69 -1.22 -2.35 19.96
CA PRO A 69 -1.19 -2.41 21.42
C PRO A 69 0.03 -3.15 22.02
N ILE A 70 0.66 -4.06 21.26
CA ILE A 70 1.71 -4.95 21.75
C ILE A 70 3.00 -4.91 20.91
N LEU A 71 2.97 -4.33 19.70
CA LEU A 71 4.09 -4.27 18.76
C LEU A 71 4.49 -2.80 18.50
N PRO A 72 5.70 -2.37 18.89
CA PRO A 72 6.16 -0.99 18.68
C PRO A 72 6.20 -0.55 17.21
N GLU A 73 6.61 -1.43 16.32
CA GLU A 73 6.70 -1.21 14.87
C GLU A 73 5.33 -0.87 14.29
N ALA A 74 4.27 -1.52 14.78
CA ALA A 74 2.90 -1.25 14.38
C ALA A 74 2.45 0.16 14.81
N ARG A 75 2.79 0.60 16.03
CA ARG A 75 2.52 1.99 16.47
C ARG A 75 3.25 3.00 15.59
N LYS A 76 4.53 2.72 15.28
CA LYS A 76 5.35 3.59 14.42
C LYS A 76 4.78 3.68 13.01
N ALA A 77 4.36 2.55 12.43
CA ALA A 77 3.74 2.52 11.11
C ALA A 77 2.45 3.37 11.08
N ILE A 78 1.58 3.25 12.09
CA ILE A 78 0.37 4.09 12.23
C ILE A 78 0.72 5.57 12.38
N GLY A 79 1.75 5.90 13.16
CA GLY A 79 2.24 7.27 13.29
C GLY A 79 2.62 7.87 11.93
N LYS A 80 3.35 7.12 11.11
CA LYS A 80 3.71 7.54 9.75
C LYS A 80 2.51 7.72 8.81
N ILE A 81 1.47 6.89 8.95
CA ILE A 81 0.20 7.11 8.22
C ILE A 81 -0.38 8.47 8.62
N GLY A 82 -0.40 8.79 9.92
CA GLY A 82 -0.87 10.08 10.42
C GLY A 82 -0.07 11.26 9.86
N GLU A 83 1.27 11.15 9.86
CA GLU A 83 2.14 12.16 9.25
C GLU A 83 1.87 12.35 7.76
N PHE A 84 1.68 11.26 7.01
CA PHE A 84 1.37 11.32 5.58
C PHE A 84 0.03 12.01 5.31
N VAL A 85 -1.01 11.69 6.08
CA VAL A 85 -2.31 12.36 5.98
C VAL A 85 -2.16 13.85 6.27
N LEU A 86 -1.54 14.22 7.39
CA LEU A 86 -1.32 15.62 7.75
C LEU A 86 -0.54 16.39 6.68
N ARG A 87 0.47 15.79 6.05
CA ARG A 87 1.23 16.42 4.94
C ARG A 87 0.38 16.75 3.71
N HIS A 88 -0.74 16.05 3.49
CA HIS A 88 -1.56 16.18 2.28
C HIS A 88 -2.93 16.79 2.52
N THR A 89 -3.35 16.96 3.77
CA THR A 89 -4.67 17.51 4.12
C THR A 89 -4.64 18.59 5.20
N GLY A 90 -3.50 18.82 5.86
CA GLY A 90 -3.31 19.88 6.84
C GLY A 90 -2.89 21.18 6.17
#